data_AF-A0A0H2YHG6-F1
#
_entry.id   AF-A0A0H2YHG6-F1
#
_cell.length_a   1.000
_cell.length_b   1.000
_cell.length_c   1.000
_cell.angle_alpha   90.00
_cell.angle_beta   90.00
_cell.angle_gamma   90.00
#
_symmetry.space_group_name_H-M   'P 1'
#
loop_
_entity.id
_entity.type
_entity.pdbx_description
1 polymer ?
#
loop_
_entity_poly.entity_id
_entity_poly.type
_entity_poly.pdbx_seq_one_letter_code
_entity_poly.pdbx_strand_id
1 'polypeptide(L)'
;MKQFPFDKRYEIEDAHGSVEYYIDGDEYIRNQDGIPGYRIDGYEVYEQGIESKLAGFLEGKHITTPDADTLLTILDEQSPVD
;
A
#
# COMPACT_ATOMS: atom_id res chain seq x y z
N MET A 1 1.25 -15.37 -9.18
CA MET A 1 0.74 -14.00 -9.05
C MET A 1 1.88 -13.04 -9.35
N LYS A 2 1.63 -11.89 -9.98
CA LYS A 2 2.69 -10.90 -10.25
C LYS A 2 2.92 -10.07 -8.98
N GLN A 3 4.18 -9.85 -8.63
CA GLN A 3 4.59 -8.94 -7.56
C GLN A 3 4.23 -7.50 -7.93
N PHE A 4 3.98 -6.64 -6.94
CA PHE A 4 3.80 -5.21 -7.15
C PHE A 4 5.04 -4.61 -7.85
N PRO A 5 4.89 -3.72 -8.83
CA PRO A 5 5.99 -3.35 -9.73
C PRO A 5 7.08 -2.48 -9.09
N PHE A 6 6.76 -1.66 -8.09
CA PHE A 6 7.69 -0.74 -7.43
C PHE A 6 8.53 0.11 -8.42
N ASP A 7 7.96 0.48 -9.56
CA ASP A 7 8.65 1.13 -10.68
C ASP A 7 8.55 2.67 -10.65
N LYS A 8 7.60 3.21 -9.88
CA LYS A 8 7.37 4.65 -9.72
C LYS A 8 6.82 4.97 -8.34
N ARG A 9 6.55 6.26 -8.13
CA ARG A 9 5.80 6.72 -6.97
C ARG A 9 4.31 6.46 -7.16
N TYR A 10 3.67 5.93 -6.12
CA TYR A 10 2.24 5.70 -6.05
C TYR A 10 1.68 6.42 -4.83
N GLU A 11 0.62 7.20 -5.03
CA GLU A 11 -0.16 7.78 -3.93
C GLU A 11 -1.14 6.74 -3.39
N ILE A 12 -1.43 6.78 -2.10
CA ILE A 12 -2.23 5.77 -1.42
C ILE A 12 -3.26 6.45 -0.52
N GLU A 13 -4.52 6.06 -0.71
CA GLU A 13 -5.63 6.44 0.14
C GLU A 13 -5.74 5.53 1.35
N ASP A 14 -6.15 6.11 2.48
CA ASP A 14 -6.63 5.35 3.63
C ASP A 14 -8.03 4.76 3.38
N ALA A 15 -8.56 4.05 4.38
CA ALA A 15 -9.90 3.47 4.33
C ALA A 15 -11.04 4.51 4.18
N HIS A 16 -10.76 5.81 4.37
CA HIS A 16 -11.71 6.91 4.24
C HIS A 16 -11.58 7.65 2.90
N GLY A 17 -10.63 7.28 2.04
CA GLY A 17 -10.37 7.95 0.76
C GLY A 17 -9.47 9.18 0.89
N SER A 18 -8.77 9.36 2.01
CA SER A 18 -7.79 10.44 2.20
C SER A 18 -6.40 9.98 1.77
N VAL A 19 -5.75 10.75 0.89
CA VAL A 19 -4.38 10.48 0.43
C VAL A 19 -3.39 10.83 1.52
N GLU A 20 -3.06 9.86 2.36
CA GLU A 20 -2.21 10.02 3.56
C GLU A 20 -0.89 9.25 3.44
N TYR A 21 -0.75 8.41 2.40
CA TYR A 21 0.39 7.51 2.25
C TYR A 21 0.94 7.49 0.82
N TYR A 22 2.16 6.99 0.66
CA TYR A 22 2.76 6.75 -0.64
C TYR A 22 3.77 5.60 -0.65
N ILE A 23 4.02 5.04 -1.83
CA ILE A 23 5.16 4.17 -2.16
C ILE A 23 6.09 4.95 -3.09
N ASP A 24 7.41 4.84 -2.92
CA ASP A 24 8.39 5.54 -3.75
C ASP A 24 9.44 4.57 -4.32
N GLY A 25 9.01 3.74 -5.28
CA GLY A 25 9.90 2.83 -6.00
C GLY A 25 10.47 1.66 -5.18
N ASP A 26 9.91 1.36 -4.00
CA ASP A 26 10.35 0.26 -3.16
C ASP A 26 9.21 -0.35 -2.32
N GLU A 27 9.54 -1.39 -1.55
CA GLU A 27 8.57 -2.20 -0.80
C GLU A 27 7.88 -1.50 0.38
N TYR A 28 8.15 -0.21 0.64
CA TYR A 28 7.64 0.48 1.83
C TYR A 28 6.51 1.46 1.53
N ILE A 29 5.45 1.36 2.33
CA ILE A 29 4.38 2.35 2.39
C ILE A 29 4.70 3.34 3.50
N ARG A 30 4.77 4.62 3.14
CA ARG A 30 5.18 5.72 4.02
C ARG A 30 4.02 6.67 4.24
N ASN A 31 3.98 7.31 5.40
CA ASN A 31 3.14 8.49 5.60
C ASN A 31 3.73 9.70 4.84
N GLN A 32 3.02 10.84 4.83
CA GLN A 32 3.48 12.07 4.17
C GLN A 32 4.81 12.65 4.72
N ASP A 33 5.20 12.29 5.95
CA ASP A 33 6.51 12.66 6.52
C ASP A 33 7.65 11.75 6.05
N GLY A 34 7.36 10.71 5.24
CA GLY A 34 8.33 9.75 4.73
C GLY A 34 8.70 8.64 5.70
N ILE A 35 7.96 8.50 6.81
CA ILE A 35 8.16 7.45 7.80
C ILE A 35 7.45 6.18 7.32
N PRO A 36 8.17 5.04 7.16
CA PRO A 36 7.56 3.79 6.75
C PRO A 36 6.62 3.27 7.84
N GLY A 37 5.34 3.08 7.49
CA GLY A 37 4.32 2.47 8.36
C GLY A 37 4.06 1.00 8.02
N TYR A 38 4.26 0.61 6.77
CA TYR A 38 4.09 -0.77 6.32
C TYR A 38 5.16 -1.21 5.32
N ARG A 39 5.35 -2.52 5.19
CA ARG A 39 6.21 -3.17 4.18
C ARG A 39 5.42 -4.22 3.41
N ILE A 40 5.54 -4.23 2.09
CA ILE A 40 4.95 -5.21 1.18
C ILE A 40 5.99 -6.30 0.88
N ASP A 41 5.70 -7.55 1.21
CA ASP A 41 6.54 -8.71 0.89
C ASP A 41 5.72 -9.70 0.06
N GLY A 42 5.96 -9.72 -1.25
CA GLY A 42 5.13 -10.47 -2.19
C GLY A 42 3.69 -9.93 -2.24
N TYR A 43 2.76 -10.64 -1.59
CA TYR A 43 1.36 -10.24 -1.44
C TYR A 43 1.00 -9.94 0.01
N GLU A 44 1.89 -10.15 0.96
CA GLU A 44 1.66 -9.90 2.38
C GLU A 44 2.10 -8.47 2.73
N VAL A 45 1.35 -7.81 3.61
CA VAL A 45 1.67 -6.47 4.08
C VAL A 45 1.84 -6.51 5.59
N TYR A 46 2.97 -6.03 6.08
CA TYR A 46 3.34 -6.05 7.49
C TYR A 46 3.45 -4.64 8.07
N GLU A 47 3.06 -4.45 9.33
CA GLU A 47 3.33 -3.21 10.06
C GLU A 47 4.84 -3.04 10.27
N GLN A 48 5.37 -1.88 9.94
CA GLN A 48 6.77 -1.56 10.16
C GLN A 48 7.01 -1.17 11.64
N GLY A 49 8.08 -1.69 12.24
CA GLY A 49 8.46 -1.37 13.62
C GLY A 49 7.85 -2.27 14.70
N ILE A 50 6.94 -3.16 14.31
CA ILE A 50 6.49 -4.29 15.14
C ILE A 50 6.94 -5.56 14.42
N GLU A 51 7.73 -6.42 15.07
CA GLU A 51 8.29 -7.62 14.44
C GLU A 51 7.20 -8.45 13.74
N SER A 52 7.20 -8.39 12.40
CA SER A 52 6.42 -9.21 11.48
C SER A 52 4.91 -9.30 11.75
N LYS A 53 4.29 -8.24 12.28
CA LYS A 53 2.84 -8.21 12.45
C LYS A 53 2.16 -8.03 11.09
N LEU A 54 1.49 -9.07 10.62
CA LEU A 54 0.68 -9.04 9.39
C LEU A 54 -0.45 -8.02 9.54
N ALA A 55 -0.42 -6.98 8.71
CA ALA A 55 -1.45 -5.96 8.62
C ALA A 55 -2.56 -6.37 7.63
N GLY A 56 -2.18 -7.08 6.57
CA GLY A 56 -3.11 -7.39 5.49
C GLY A 56 -2.47 -8.04 4.27
N PHE A 57 -3.23 -8.05 3.18
CA PHE A 57 -2.84 -8.63 1.90
C PHE A 57 -3.04 -7.64 0.76
N LEU A 58 -2.10 -7.62 -0.18
CA LEU A 58 -2.18 -6.85 -1.41
C LEU A 58 -2.92 -7.64 -2.49
N GLU A 59 -4.10 -7.15 -2.85
CA GLU A 59 -4.98 -7.71 -3.88
C GLU A 59 -5.24 -6.68 -4.99
N GLY A 60 -4.41 -6.74 -6.04
CA GLY A 60 -4.44 -5.75 -7.12
C GLY A 60 -3.97 -4.40 -6.61
N LYS A 61 -4.90 -3.45 -6.46
CA LYS A 61 -4.64 -2.10 -5.94
C LYS A 61 -5.08 -1.91 -4.48
N HIS A 62 -5.74 -2.89 -3.88
CA HIS A 62 -6.26 -2.78 -2.53
C HIS A 62 -5.38 -3.56 -1.57
N ILE A 63 -5.15 -2.99 -0.40
CA ILE A 63 -4.60 -3.70 0.73
C ILE A 63 -5.76 -3.95 1.69
N THR A 64 -6.04 -5.22 1.95
CA THR A 64 -7.16 -5.65 2.79
C THR A 64 -6.65 -6.23 4.10
N THR A 65 -7.36 -5.99 5.20
CA THR A 65 -7.09 -6.67 6.47
C THR A 65 -7.37 -8.18 6.33
N PRO A 66 -6.91 -9.03 7.27
CA PRO A 66 -7.28 -10.45 7.28
C PRO A 66 -8.78 -10.72 7.31
N ASP A 67 -9.58 -9.76 7.77
CA ASP A 67 -11.06 -9.81 7.80
C ASP A 67 -11.71 -9.28 6.51
N ALA A 68 -10.92 -8.99 5.48
CA ALA A 68 -11.32 -8.47 4.16
C ALA A 68 -11.87 -7.04 4.15
N ASP A 69 -11.64 -6.26 5.20
CA ASP A 69 -11.88 -4.81 5.18
C ASP A 69 -10.78 -4.10 4.41
N THR A 70 -11.11 -3.02 3.70
CA THR A 70 -10.10 -2.21 3.01
C THR A 70 -9.27 -1.43 4.02
N LEU A 71 -7.96 -1.65 4.01
CA LEU A 71 -6.99 -0.92 4.83
C LEU A 71 -6.44 0.29 4.08
N LEU A 72 -5.96 0.08 2.84
CA LEU A 72 -5.38 1.10 1.98
C LEU A 72 -5.76 0.83 0.51
N THR A 73 -5.79 1.89 -0.30
CA THR A 73 -5.99 1.78 -1.75
C THR A 73 -4.89 2.51 -2.49
N ILE A 74 -4.16 1.78 -3.33
CA ILE A 74 -3.12 2.31 -4.21
C ILE A 74 -3.78 3.01 -5.40
N LEU A 75 -3.46 4.28 -5.58
CA LEU A 75 -3.87 5.07 -6.72
C LEU A 75 -2.85 4.85 -7.84
N ASP A 76 -3.27 4.13 -8.88
CA ASP A 76 -2.58 4.24 -10.17
C ASP A 76 -2.93 5.60 -10.78
N GLU A 77 -1.99 6.21 -11.51
CA GLU A 77 -2.28 7.46 -12.20
C GLU A 77 -3.59 7.30 -12.96
N GLN A 78 -4.52 8.23 -12.74
CA GLN A 78 -5.82 8.27 -13.39
C GLN A 78 -5.65 7.83 -14.82
N SER A 79 -6.23 6.68 -15.19
CA SER A 79 -6.44 6.34 -16.59
C SER A 79 -6.95 7.61 -17.25
N PRO A 80 -6.29 8.14 -18.31
CA PRO A 80 -6.79 9.33 -18.97
C PRO A 80 -8.24 9.05 -19.33
N VAL A 81 -9.14 9.85 -18.76
CA VAL A 81 -10.52 9.93 -19.21
C VAL A 81 -10.45 10.43 -20.65
N ASP A 82 -10.66 9.51 -21.59
CA ASP A 82 -10.85 9.80 -23.01
C ASP A 82 -12.13 10.64 -23.21
#